data_AF-A0A3N1HER3-F1
#
_entry.id   AF-A0A3N1HER3-F1
#
_cell.length_a   1.000
_cell.length_b   1.000
_cell.length_c   1.000
_cell.angle_alpha   90.00
_cell.angle_beta   90.00
_cell.angle_gamma   90.00
#
_symmetry.space_group_name_H-M   'P 1'
#
loop_
_entity.id
_entity.type
_entity.pdbx_description
1 polymer ?
#
loop_
_entity_poly.entity_id
_entity_poly.type
_entity_poly.pdbx_seq_one_letter_code
_entity_poly.pdbx_strand_id
1 'polypeptide(L)'
;MTRLLVLVAAVLAAGLTAPTAQAQAPWTLTAAQRQAYLTHYAPVILKRGDENDGKQGRDWLANFDFDRDGAYATNRANWRQVPQYAAGAAGYERWRIRPTLYTALLEFTENGGKSLVLLYHVYNAADKDGDEIHDWERVEIVVRGVAGTPGGAGESFGNATVTHHKDHVMRRSYDPDVNFLQTSTGRHLLLWQADESDFDLPGAGPHAHELRFVTDTWASVSGRMAAAGNAEVRISGADDRRNVHYAFVPEGAAGAVAAFGAVPLTFANASAQASRVDNGTKVTWPKVKRLTYELQDLADVVPTHWSQSAWQRHWLAADVVDVRFETPALGIGTGVQRFYNRSRDDAASDLTDGREGYLSKAWFFGAYSAELDEDTPSGSDDFGGFAGTGLDSSGRSRGAVSGDPASHGAYWRQHEYFVHSGGIDDSTSREVGVWLPPGWQLAANGGFDGRWQPLFDDRPDA
;
A
#
# COMPACT_ATOMS: atom_id res chain seq x y z
N MET A 1 -48.50 -10.32 61.74
CA MET A 1 -47.89 -10.71 60.45
C MET A 1 -47.63 -9.52 59.51
N THR A 2 -47.36 -8.32 60.03
CA THR A 2 -47.34 -7.09 59.18
C THR A 2 -46.09 -6.23 59.36
N ARG A 3 -45.13 -6.66 60.19
CA ARG A 3 -43.86 -5.94 60.41
C ARG A 3 -42.63 -6.64 59.80
N LEU A 4 -42.79 -7.85 59.27
CA LEU A 4 -41.71 -8.60 58.60
C LEU A 4 -41.67 -8.34 57.08
N LEU A 5 -42.75 -7.83 56.47
CA LEU A 5 -42.82 -7.56 55.04
C LEU A 5 -42.15 -6.23 54.61
N VAL A 6 -42.04 -5.25 55.52
CA VAL A 6 -41.45 -3.95 55.18
C VAL A 6 -39.92 -3.98 55.18
N LEU A 7 -39.29 -4.85 55.99
CA LEU A 7 -37.83 -4.96 56.03
C LEU A 7 -37.26 -5.73 54.83
N VAL A 8 -38.02 -6.68 54.26
CA VAL A 8 -37.62 -7.43 53.06
C VAL A 8 -37.70 -6.55 51.80
N ALA A 9 -38.66 -5.61 51.74
CA ALA A 9 -38.78 -4.67 50.63
C ALA A 9 -37.64 -3.62 50.60
N ALA A 10 -37.11 -3.22 51.76
CA ALA A 10 -36.01 -2.25 51.83
C ALA A 10 -34.64 -2.86 51.49
N VAL A 11 -34.43 -4.15 51.74
CA VAL A 11 -33.17 -4.85 51.38
C VAL A 11 -33.16 -5.29 49.90
N LEU A 12 -34.33 -5.51 49.28
CA LEU A 12 -34.45 -5.81 47.85
C LEU A 12 -34.31 -4.57 46.93
N ALA A 13 -34.49 -3.36 47.46
CA ALA A 13 -34.34 -2.12 46.69
C ALA A 13 -32.90 -1.56 46.68
N ALA A 14 -32.01 -2.04 47.54
CA ALA A 14 -30.60 -1.61 47.61
C ALA A 14 -29.66 -2.42 46.68
N GLY A 15 -30.18 -3.42 45.96
CA GLY A 15 -29.42 -4.31 45.08
C GLY A 15 -29.66 -4.13 43.57
N LEU A 16 -30.37 -3.07 43.16
CA LEU A 16 -30.72 -2.81 41.75
C LEU A 16 -30.09 -1.52 41.20
N THR A 17 -28.84 -1.24 41.60
CA THR A 17 -27.96 -0.55 40.65
C THR A 17 -27.32 -1.66 39.83
N ALA A 18 -27.90 -1.91 38.63
CA ALA A 18 -27.12 -2.56 37.60
C ALA A 18 -25.77 -1.82 37.56
N PRO A 19 -24.62 -2.51 37.54
CA PRO A 19 -23.41 -1.81 37.16
C PRO A 19 -23.76 -1.13 35.85
N THR A 20 -23.69 0.21 35.84
CA THR A 20 -23.63 0.92 34.58
C THR A 20 -22.55 0.19 33.83
N ALA A 21 -22.92 -0.55 32.78
CA ALA A 21 -21.95 -1.02 31.83
C ALA A 21 -21.26 0.27 31.41
N GLN A 22 -20.06 0.50 31.97
CA GLN A 22 -19.14 1.41 31.35
C GLN A 22 -19.08 0.86 29.94
N ALA A 23 -19.65 1.60 28.99
CA ALA A 23 -19.52 1.28 27.59
C ALA A 23 -18.03 1.06 27.40
N GLN A 24 -17.65 -0.20 27.22
CA GLN A 24 -16.27 -0.56 27.06
C GLN A 24 -15.81 0.32 25.91
N ALA A 25 -14.80 1.17 26.17
CA ALA A 25 -14.29 2.09 25.18
C ALA A 25 -14.14 1.32 23.87
N PRO A 26 -14.54 1.91 22.72
CA PRO A 26 -14.66 1.17 21.48
C PRO A 26 -13.44 0.26 21.32
N TRP A 27 -13.70 -1.05 21.23
CA TRP A 27 -12.65 -2.06 21.07
C TRP A 27 -12.05 -1.94 19.66
N THR A 28 -12.07 -0.79 19.00
CA THR A 28 -11.47 -0.52 17.70
C THR A 28 -10.69 0.78 17.78
N LEU A 29 -9.63 0.91 16.98
CA LEU A 29 -8.86 2.14 16.92
C LEU A 29 -9.73 3.31 16.43
N THR A 30 -9.44 4.52 16.88
CA THR A 30 -10.04 5.72 16.27
C THR A 30 -9.38 6.00 14.90
N ALA A 31 -10.02 6.82 14.06
CA ALA A 31 -9.42 7.24 12.78
C ALA A 31 -8.01 7.84 12.96
N ALA A 32 -7.83 8.73 13.93
CA ALA A 32 -6.53 9.33 14.25
C ALA A 32 -5.48 8.28 14.69
N GLN A 33 -5.89 7.25 15.42
CA GLN A 33 -4.98 6.16 15.79
C GLN A 33 -4.58 5.32 14.57
N ARG A 34 -5.52 5.03 13.66
CA ARG A 34 -5.22 4.32 12.41
C ARG A 34 -4.26 5.11 11.52
N GLN A 35 -4.50 6.42 11.35
CA GLN A 35 -3.58 7.34 10.66
C GLN A 35 -2.19 7.35 11.32
N ALA A 36 -2.13 7.32 12.66
CA ALA A 36 -0.87 7.28 13.38
C ALA A 36 -0.09 5.97 13.11
N TYR A 37 -0.75 4.82 13.05
CA TYR A 37 -0.10 3.55 12.67
C TYR A 37 0.43 3.58 11.23
N LEU A 38 -0.39 4.06 10.29
CA LEU A 38 0.03 4.22 8.90
C LEU A 38 1.26 5.13 8.81
N THR A 39 1.25 6.27 9.48
CA THR A 39 2.39 7.21 9.48
C THR A 39 3.62 6.63 10.18
N HIS A 40 3.44 5.91 11.29
CA HIS A 40 4.53 5.32 12.06
C HIS A 40 5.31 4.26 11.28
N TYR A 41 4.62 3.46 10.47
CA TYR A 41 5.18 2.35 9.71
C TYR A 41 5.37 2.62 8.22
N ALA A 42 4.95 3.78 7.72
CA ALA A 42 5.10 4.17 6.32
C ALA A 42 6.57 4.00 5.85
N PRO A 43 6.81 3.33 4.71
CA PRO A 43 8.16 2.94 4.30
C PRO A 43 9.01 4.12 3.82
N VAL A 44 10.33 4.05 4.00
CA VAL A 44 11.24 4.93 3.22
C VAL A 44 11.64 4.19 1.97
N ILE A 45 11.39 4.79 0.81
CA ILE A 45 11.74 4.21 -0.50
C ILE A 45 12.98 4.92 -1.03
N LEU A 46 14.09 4.17 -1.09
CA LEU A 46 15.32 4.61 -1.75
C LEU A 46 15.22 4.20 -3.22
N LYS A 47 15.22 5.16 -4.13
CA LYS A 47 14.99 4.87 -5.54
C LYS A 47 16.24 5.14 -6.36
N ARG A 48 16.59 4.19 -7.23
CA ARG A 48 17.50 4.43 -8.36
C ARG A 48 16.72 5.22 -9.40
N GLY A 49 17.34 6.22 -10.03
CA GLY A 49 16.68 7.04 -11.04
C GLY A 49 17.28 6.92 -12.43
N ASP A 50 16.50 7.20 -13.46
CA ASP A 50 16.83 7.26 -14.89
C ASP A 50 16.28 8.55 -15.55
N GLU A 51 16.93 9.69 -15.27
CA GLU A 51 16.49 11.01 -15.74
C GLU A 51 17.38 11.64 -16.82
N ASN A 52 18.11 10.83 -17.58
CA ASN A 52 18.89 11.30 -18.73
C ASN A 52 17.96 11.70 -19.91
N ASP A 53 18.55 12.26 -20.97
CA ASP A 53 17.90 12.41 -22.29
C ASP A 53 16.48 12.99 -22.33
N GLY A 54 16.21 13.93 -21.42
CA GLY A 54 14.93 14.64 -21.36
C GLY A 54 13.86 13.92 -20.53
N LYS A 55 14.24 13.00 -19.64
CA LYS A 55 13.34 12.29 -18.70
C LYS A 55 13.23 12.93 -17.32
N GLN A 56 13.63 14.19 -17.15
CA GLN A 56 13.70 14.82 -15.82
C GLN A 56 12.34 14.82 -15.10
N GLY A 57 12.35 14.38 -13.84
CA GLY A 57 11.19 14.31 -12.96
C GLY A 57 10.29 13.09 -13.16
N ARG A 58 10.58 12.20 -14.12
CA ARG A 58 9.77 10.99 -14.33
C ARG A 58 9.91 9.98 -13.18
N ASP A 59 11.03 9.99 -12.47
CA ASP A 59 11.21 8.98 -11.42
C ASP A 59 10.48 9.33 -10.12
N TRP A 60 9.86 10.51 -10.03
CA TRP A 60 9.07 10.90 -8.88
C TRP A 60 7.92 9.92 -8.71
N LEU A 61 7.74 9.39 -7.50
CA LEU A 61 6.53 8.64 -7.17
C LEU A 61 5.33 9.48 -7.59
N ALA A 62 4.37 8.89 -8.28
CA ALA A 62 3.33 9.65 -8.94
C ALA A 62 1.97 9.46 -8.26
N ASN A 63 1.14 10.48 -8.37
CA ASN A 63 -0.25 10.45 -7.96
C ASN A 63 -1.12 10.01 -9.15
N PHE A 64 -2.22 9.30 -8.89
CA PHE A 64 -3.16 8.86 -9.92
C PHE A 64 -3.81 10.05 -10.67
N ASP A 65 -4.00 11.19 -9.98
CA ASP A 65 -4.45 12.48 -10.51
C ASP A 65 -3.34 13.55 -10.39
N PHE A 66 -2.15 13.27 -10.95
CA PHE A 66 -0.96 14.10 -10.69
C PHE A 66 -1.03 15.54 -11.21
N ASP A 67 -1.87 15.84 -12.20
CA ASP A 67 -2.03 17.18 -12.78
C ASP A 67 -3.38 17.84 -12.45
N ARG A 68 -4.30 17.11 -11.79
CA ARG A 68 -5.62 17.57 -11.32
C ARG A 68 -6.53 18.11 -12.42
N ASP A 69 -6.43 17.59 -13.63
CA ASP A 69 -7.37 17.92 -14.70
C ASP A 69 -8.66 17.06 -14.66
N GLY A 70 -8.68 16.03 -13.81
CA GLY A 70 -9.78 15.08 -13.65
C GLY A 70 -10.01 14.23 -14.90
N ALA A 71 -9.00 14.10 -15.76
CA ALA A 71 -9.02 13.39 -17.02
C ALA A 71 -7.93 12.30 -17.09
N TYR A 72 -8.13 11.20 -16.36
CA TYR A 72 -7.17 10.08 -16.33
C TYR A 72 -6.83 9.48 -17.71
N ALA A 73 -7.73 9.63 -18.68
CA ALA A 73 -7.49 9.14 -20.04
C ALA A 73 -6.34 9.88 -20.75
N THR A 74 -5.93 11.04 -20.25
CA THR A 74 -4.79 11.81 -20.78
C THR A 74 -3.52 11.65 -19.94
N ASN A 75 -3.51 10.81 -18.90
CA ASN A 75 -2.37 10.63 -18.00
C ASN A 75 -1.07 10.34 -18.76
N ARG A 76 -1.07 9.41 -19.74
CA ARG A 76 0.13 9.11 -20.56
C ARG A 76 0.64 10.35 -21.30
N ALA A 77 -0.26 11.11 -21.94
CA ALA A 77 0.11 12.30 -22.70
C ALA A 77 0.73 13.38 -21.81
N ASN A 78 0.11 13.61 -20.65
CA ASN A 78 0.55 14.60 -19.68
C ASN A 78 1.85 14.16 -19.02
N TRP A 79 1.97 12.89 -18.64
CA TRP A 79 3.18 12.37 -18.00
C TRP A 79 4.44 12.59 -18.83
N ARG A 80 4.34 12.41 -20.16
CA ARG A 80 5.45 12.69 -21.09
C ARG A 80 5.93 14.15 -21.07
N GLN A 81 5.15 15.08 -20.52
CA GLN A 81 5.51 16.50 -20.35
C GLN A 81 6.08 16.86 -18.98
N VAL A 82 6.19 15.92 -18.02
CA VAL A 82 6.86 16.17 -16.72
C VAL A 82 8.25 16.81 -16.87
N PRO A 83 9.08 16.49 -17.87
CA PRO A 83 10.34 17.21 -18.12
C PRO A 83 10.16 18.71 -18.36
N GLN A 84 9.05 19.14 -18.96
CA GLN A 84 8.72 20.55 -19.16
C GLN A 84 8.31 21.22 -17.84
N TYR A 85 7.54 20.52 -16.99
CA TYR A 85 7.26 20.95 -15.62
C TYR A 85 8.56 21.11 -14.83
N ALA A 86 9.46 20.11 -14.88
CA ALA A 86 10.76 20.15 -14.22
C ALA A 86 11.66 21.27 -14.78
N ALA A 87 11.51 21.66 -16.05
CA ALA A 87 12.21 22.79 -16.64
C ALA A 87 11.61 24.17 -16.24
N GLY A 88 10.47 24.20 -15.56
CA GLY A 88 9.76 25.43 -15.21
C GLY A 88 9.07 26.08 -16.42
N ALA A 89 8.66 25.28 -17.41
CA ALA A 89 7.99 25.80 -18.60
C ALA A 89 6.62 26.41 -18.25
N ALA A 90 6.28 27.50 -18.94
CA ALA A 90 4.99 28.15 -18.78
C ALA A 90 3.85 27.23 -19.23
N GLY A 91 2.71 27.28 -18.52
CA GLY A 91 1.54 26.42 -18.74
C GLY A 91 1.45 25.22 -17.76
N TYR A 92 2.54 24.89 -17.08
CA TYR A 92 2.60 23.79 -16.11
C TYR A 92 2.54 24.26 -14.65
N GLU A 93 2.35 25.55 -14.39
CA GLU A 93 2.38 26.14 -13.04
C GLU A 93 1.23 25.64 -12.16
N ARG A 94 0.15 25.16 -12.79
CA ARG A 94 -1.03 24.59 -12.11
C ARG A 94 -0.87 23.12 -11.75
N TRP A 95 0.10 22.41 -12.34
CA TRP A 95 0.31 21.00 -12.02
C TRP A 95 0.71 20.84 -10.55
N ARG A 96 0.27 19.72 -9.97
CA ARG A 96 0.48 19.40 -8.55
C ARG A 96 1.03 17.99 -8.47
N ILE A 97 2.21 17.79 -9.06
CA ILE A 97 2.92 16.52 -8.92
C ILE A 97 3.26 16.35 -7.45
N ARG A 98 2.62 15.36 -6.83
CA ARG A 98 2.78 15.00 -5.43
C ARG A 98 3.25 13.54 -5.40
N PRO A 99 4.44 13.28 -4.87
CA PRO A 99 4.78 11.92 -4.46
C PRO A 99 3.71 11.40 -3.51
N THR A 100 3.09 10.28 -3.85
CA THR A 100 1.95 9.72 -3.12
C THR A 100 2.15 8.22 -2.93
N LEU A 101 1.81 7.71 -1.74
CA LEU A 101 1.53 6.30 -1.53
C LEU A 101 0.05 6.11 -1.16
N TYR A 102 -0.65 5.29 -1.93
CA TYR A 102 -2.05 4.97 -1.66
C TYR A 102 -2.13 3.91 -0.57
N THR A 103 -2.76 4.26 0.54
CA THR A 103 -2.73 3.50 1.77
C THR A 103 -4.11 3.01 2.19
N ALA A 104 -4.13 1.86 2.84
CA ALA A 104 -5.26 1.39 3.61
C ALA A 104 -4.76 0.65 4.85
N LEU A 105 -5.64 0.53 5.85
CA LEU A 105 -5.39 -0.26 7.05
C LEU A 105 -6.56 -1.20 7.30
N LEU A 106 -6.24 -2.48 7.52
CA LEU A 106 -7.20 -3.47 8.01
C LEU A 106 -6.90 -3.71 9.50
N GLU A 107 -7.92 -3.60 10.33
CA GLU A 107 -7.86 -3.92 11.76
C GLU A 107 -8.64 -5.20 11.99
N PHE A 108 -8.03 -6.17 12.66
CA PHE A 108 -8.66 -7.45 12.96
C PHE A 108 -8.16 -8.01 14.30
N THR A 109 -8.87 -9.01 14.81
CA THR A 109 -8.52 -9.69 16.05
C THR A 109 -7.92 -11.06 15.75
N GLU A 110 -6.75 -11.34 16.31
CA GLU A 110 -6.06 -12.62 16.21
C GLU A 110 -5.58 -13.04 17.61
N ASN A 111 -5.86 -14.27 18.03
CA ASN A 111 -5.42 -14.82 19.33
C ASN A 111 -5.81 -13.95 20.55
N GLY A 112 -6.95 -13.27 20.48
CA GLY A 112 -7.44 -12.37 21.53
C GLY A 112 -6.73 -11.02 21.60
N GLY A 113 -5.76 -10.77 20.72
CA GLY A 113 -5.08 -9.48 20.53
C GLY A 113 -5.52 -8.79 19.24
N LYS A 114 -5.13 -7.52 19.10
CA LYS A 114 -5.35 -6.76 17.88
C LYS A 114 -4.15 -6.88 16.95
N SER A 115 -4.45 -6.98 15.67
CA SER A 115 -3.46 -6.97 14.59
C SER A 115 -3.91 -6.00 13.50
N LEU A 116 -2.92 -5.47 12.79
CA LEU A 116 -3.11 -4.58 11.66
C LEU A 116 -2.45 -5.18 10.43
N VAL A 117 -3.11 -5.05 9.29
CA VAL A 117 -2.45 -5.06 7.99
C VAL A 117 -2.38 -3.61 7.51
N LEU A 118 -1.16 -3.13 7.28
CA LEU A 118 -0.90 -1.79 6.73
C LEU A 118 -0.53 -1.97 5.26
N LEU A 119 -1.29 -1.32 4.39
CA LEU A 119 -1.10 -1.38 2.94
C LEU A 119 -0.60 -0.03 2.45
N TYR A 120 0.41 -0.05 1.59
CA TYR A 120 0.90 1.11 0.86
C TYR A 120 1.13 0.70 -0.59
N HIS A 121 0.63 1.48 -1.54
CA HIS A 121 0.79 1.19 -2.96
C HIS A 121 1.49 2.35 -3.65
N VAL A 122 2.51 2.00 -4.42
CA VAL A 122 3.20 2.91 -5.33
C VAL A 122 2.46 2.85 -6.66
N TYR A 123 2.00 4.01 -7.13
CA TYR A 123 1.54 4.17 -8.49
C TYR A 123 2.68 4.70 -9.35
N ASN A 124 3.09 3.92 -10.35
CA ASN A 124 4.11 4.33 -11.31
C ASN A 124 3.40 4.87 -12.56
N ALA A 125 3.48 6.19 -12.81
CA ALA A 125 2.75 6.82 -13.91
C ALA A 125 3.34 6.54 -15.30
N ALA A 126 4.64 6.21 -15.36
CA ALA A 126 5.31 5.68 -16.55
C ALA A 126 5.73 4.24 -16.33
N ASP A 127 5.55 3.44 -17.38
CA ASP A 127 6.17 2.13 -17.51
C ASP A 127 7.70 2.24 -17.68
N LYS A 128 8.36 1.10 -17.91
CA LYS A 128 9.82 1.03 -17.94
C LYS A 128 10.44 1.79 -19.11
N ASP A 129 9.71 1.95 -20.20
CA ASP A 129 10.17 2.63 -21.41
C ASP A 129 9.72 4.12 -21.40
N GLY A 130 8.94 4.52 -20.39
CA GLY A 130 8.38 5.85 -20.22
C GLY A 130 7.36 6.21 -21.31
N ASP A 131 6.82 5.21 -21.99
CA ASP A 131 5.94 5.35 -23.14
C ASP A 131 4.55 4.73 -22.92
N GLU A 132 4.36 3.94 -21.88
CA GLU A 132 3.08 3.45 -21.37
C GLU A 132 2.84 3.89 -19.92
N ILE A 133 1.64 3.60 -19.40
CA ILE A 133 1.33 3.71 -17.97
C ILE A 133 1.74 2.39 -17.32
N HIS A 134 2.46 2.44 -16.19
CA HIS A 134 2.86 1.23 -15.48
C HIS A 134 1.75 0.71 -14.56
N ASP A 135 2.03 -0.46 -13.98
CA ASP A 135 1.22 -1.10 -12.97
C ASP A 135 1.53 -0.58 -11.55
N TRP A 136 0.82 -1.14 -10.56
CA TRP A 136 0.94 -0.81 -9.16
C TRP A 136 1.92 -1.74 -8.44
N GLU A 137 2.73 -1.17 -7.56
CA GLU A 137 3.58 -1.95 -6.64
C GLU A 137 3.06 -1.84 -5.22
N ARG A 138 3.02 -2.94 -4.47
CA ARG A 138 2.47 -2.98 -3.11
C ARG A 138 3.57 -3.17 -2.08
N VAL A 139 3.34 -2.56 -0.92
CA VAL A 139 4.00 -2.86 0.36
C VAL A 139 2.90 -3.21 1.36
N GLU A 140 2.98 -4.40 1.93
CA GLU A 140 2.14 -4.86 3.02
C GLU A 140 2.98 -5.05 4.27
N ILE A 141 2.50 -4.56 5.42
CA ILE A 141 3.16 -4.74 6.72
C ILE A 141 2.13 -5.27 7.71
N VAL A 142 2.41 -6.42 8.31
CA VAL A 142 1.57 -6.99 9.39
C VAL A 142 2.18 -6.64 10.74
N VAL A 143 1.38 -5.99 11.59
CA VAL A 143 1.75 -5.62 12.97
C VAL A 143 0.81 -6.30 13.94
N ARG A 144 1.34 -6.88 15.03
CA ARG A 144 0.57 -7.63 16.03
C ARG A 144 0.70 -7.01 17.42
N GLY A 145 -0.31 -7.24 18.26
CA GLY A 145 -0.32 -6.74 19.64
C GLY A 145 -0.53 -5.23 19.72
N VAL A 146 -1.30 -4.67 18.78
CA VAL A 146 -1.46 -3.22 18.66
C VAL A 146 -2.34 -2.63 19.76
N ALA A 147 -1.99 -1.42 20.19
CA ALA A 147 -2.71 -0.64 21.19
C ALA A 147 -3.12 0.74 20.63
N GLY A 148 -3.56 1.66 21.49
CA GLY A 148 -3.99 2.99 21.06
C GLY A 148 -2.88 3.92 20.55
N THR A 149 -1.61 3.54 20.65
CA THR A 149 -0.47 4.33 20.17
C THR A 149 0.59 3.39 19.58
N PRO A 150 1.11 3.67 18.38
CA PRO A 150 2.11 2.81 17.74
C PRO A 150 3.44 2.81 18.52
N GLY A 151 4.19 1.71 18.42
CA GLY A 151 5.46 1.51 19.12
C GLY A 151 5.32 1.21 20.62
N GLY A 152 4.10 0.88 21.07
CA GLY A 152 3.81 0.53 22.46
C GLY A 152 4.41 -0.82 22.89
N ALA A 153 4.52 -1.04 24.20
CA ALA A 153 4.97 -2.32 24.73
C ALA A 153 4.00 -3.46 24.35
N GLY A 154 4.52 -4.57 23.84
CA GLY A 154 3.74 -5.72 23.36
C GLY A 154 3.41 -5.68 21.87
N GLU A 155 3.60 -4.54 21.21
CA GLU A 155 3.54 -4.43 19.76
C GLU A 155 4.73 -5.14 19.12
N SER A 156 4.49 -5.86 18.03
CA SER A 156 5.55 -6.53 17.27
C SER A 156 5.31 -6.46 15.77
N PHE A 157 6.39 -6.23 15.05
CA PHE A 157 6.44 -6.45 13.60
C PHE A 157 6.30 -7.95 13.34
N GLY A 158 5.38 -8.32 12.45
CA GLY A 158 5.14 -9.71 12.06
C GLY A 158 5.92 -10.09 10.82
N ASN A 159 5.49 -9.54 9.69
CA ASN A 159 6.07 -9.73 8.38
C ASN A 159 5.81 -8.48 7.53
N ALA A 160 6.53 -8.39 6.42
CA ALA A 160 6.25 -7.46 5.34
C ALA A 160 6.33 -8.21 4.00
N THR A 161 5.47 -7.84 3.07
CA THR A 161 5.49 -8.32 1.69
C THR A 161 5.66 -7.13 0.77
N VAL A 162 6.48 -7.28 -0.27
CA VAL A 162 6.56 -6.31 -1.36
C VAL A 162 6.23 -6.99 -2.67
N THR A 163 5.55 -6.26 -3.55
CA THR A 163 5.46 -6.67 -4.95
C THR A 163 6.84 -6.48 -5.57
N HIS A 164 7.39 -7.58 -6.06
CA HIS A 164 8.70 -7.66 -6.66
C HIS A 164 8.45 -8.10 -8.10
N HIS A 165 8.06 -7.14 -8.95
CA HIS A 165 7.41 -7.46 -10.23
C HIS A 165 6.17 -8.34 -9.99
N LYS A 166 5.77 -9.24 -10.88
CA LYS A 166 4.56 -10.09 -10.74
C LYS A 166 4.55 -11.01 -9.51
N ASP A 167 5.60 -11.01 -8.70
CA ASP A 167 5.80 -11.87 -7.54
C ASP A 167 5.59 -11.10 -6.22
N HIS A 168 5.38 -11.83 -5.12
CA HIS A 168 5.12 -11.24 -3.80
C HIS A 168 6.14 -11.75 -2.78
N VAL A 169 7.24 -11.03 -2.67
CA VAL A 169 8.37 -11.41 -1.82
C VAL A 169 8.11 -10.98 -0.39
N MET A 170 8.14 -11.94 0.52
CA MET A 170 7.83 -11.74 1.93
C MET A 170 9.08 -11.89 2.81
N ARG A 171 9.15 -11.06 3.84
CA ARG A 171 10.15 -11.16 4.91
C ARG A 171 9.49 -11.08 6.27
N ARG A 172 10.02 -11.84 7.22
CA ARG A 172 9.53 -11.97 8.60
C ARG A 172 10.37 -11.16 9.56
N SER A 173 9.88 -11.04 10.79
CA SER A 173 10.53 -10.29 11.86
C SER A 173 11.92 -10.74 12.27
N TYR A 174 12.29 -11.98 11.96
CA TYR A 174 13.61 -12.54 12.24
C TYR A 174 14.48 -12.67 11.00
N ASP A 175 13.98 -12.31 9.81
CA ASP A 175 14.80 -12.35 8.60
C ASP A 175 15.81 -11.17 8.65
N PRO A 176 17.11 -11.42 8.43
CA PRO A 176 18.16 -10.41 8.57
C PRO A 176 18.09 -9.30 7.51
N ASP A 177 17.32 -9.54 6.45
CA ASP A 177 17.14 -8.63 5.32
C ASP A 177 16.15 -7.48 5.61
N VAL A 178 15.42 -7.54 6.74
CA VAL A 178 14.45 -6.50 7.11
C VAL A 178 15.10 -5.44 7.98
N ASN A 179 15.32 -4.25 7.42
CA ASN A 179 15.88 -3.13 8.14
C ASN A 179 14.92 -1.95 8.22
N PHE A 180 14.96 -1.25 9.36
CA PHE A 180 14.12 -0.10 9.63
C PHE A 180 14.96 1.14 9.92
N LEU A 181 14.50 2.30 9.44
CA LEU A 181 14.81 3.57 10.04
C LEU A 181 13.95 3.72 11.32
N GLN A 182 14.60 3.54 12.47
CA GLN A 182 13.97 3.82 13.76
C GLN A 182 14.21 5.28 14.15
N THR A 183 13.12 5.99 14.42
CA THR A 183 13.13 7.36 14.95
C THR A 183 12.30 7.42 16.24
N SER A 184 12.29 8.57 16.90
CA SER A 184 11.41 8.80 18.06
C SER A 184 9.91 8.80 17.69
N THR A 185 9.58 8.99 16.41
CA THR A 185 8.18 9.13 15.95
C THR A 185 7.74 7.99 15.03
N GLY A 186 8.64 7.07 14.67
CA GLY A 186 8.35 6.08 13.62
C GLY A 186 9.37 4.96 13.51
N ARG A 187 8.93 3.88 12.85
CA ARG A 187 9.68 2.68 12.52
C ARG A 187 9.42 2.36 11.05
N HIS A 188 10.22 2.95 10.19
CA HIS A 188 10.00 2.96 8.74
C HIS A 188 10.78 1.85 8.06
N LEU A 189 10.09 0.94 7.38
CA LEU A 189 10.75 -0.11 6.59
C LEU A 189 11.60 0.53 5.50
N LEU A 190 12.85 0.10 5.37
CA LEU A 190 13.74 0.56 4.31
C LEU A 190 13.56 -0.33 3.08
N LEU A 191 13.07 0.28 2.00
CA LEU A 191 12.89 -0.37 0.71
C LEU A 191 13.78 0.31 -0.33
N TRP A 192 14.14 -0.45 -1.36
CA TRP A 192 14.77 0.06 -2.55
C TRP A 192 13.86 -0.21 -3.74
N GLN A 193 13.73 0.78 -4.63
CA GLN A 193 12.96 0.63 -5.86
C GLN A 193 13.89 0.79 -7.05
N ALA A 194 13.76 -0.14 -8.00
CA ALA A 194 14.29 0.03 -9.33
C ALA A 194 13.51 1.13 -10.08
N ASP A 195 13.96 1.44 -11.27
CA ASP A 195 13.33 2.42 -12.15
C ASP A 195 13.39 1.88 -13.59
N GLU A 196 13.06 2.70 -14.59
CA GLU A 196 13.10 2.45 -16.04
C GLU A 196 14.40 1.73 -16.48
N SER A 197 14.46 0.40 -16.39
CA SER A 197 15.65 -0.41 -16.69
C SER A 197 15.35 -1.40 -17.80
N ASP A 198 16.00 -1.21 -18.95
CA ASP A 198 15.83 -1.93 -20.24
C ASP A 198 16.17 -3.44 -20.26
N PHE A 199 16.62 -4.02 -19.15
CA PHE A 199 17.18 -5.38 -19.15
C PHE A 199 16.27 -6.41 -18.46
N ASP A 200 15.28 -6.91 -19.20
CA ASP A 200 14.48 -8.09 -18.84
C ASP A 200 15.21 -9.38 -19.23
N LEU A 201 16.33 -9.69 -18.56
CA LEU A 201 16.94 -11.01 -18.63
C LEU A 201 16.99 -11.65 -17.24
N PRO A 202 16.48 -12.89 -17.07
CA PRO A 202 16.59 -13.63 -15.82
C PRO A 202 18.04 -13.65 -15.33
N GLY A 203 18.29 -13.19 -14.10
CA GLY A 203 19.62 -13.15 -13.48
C GLY A 203 20.54 -11.99 -13.93
N ALA A 204 20.06 -11.04 -14.74
CA ALA A 204 20.85 -9.89 -15.22
C ALA A 204 20.76 -8.63 -14.34
N GLY A 205 19.82 -8.59 -13.38
CA GLY A 205 19.65 -7.48 -12.44
C GLY A 205 18.18 -7.16 -12.16
N PRO A 206 17.91 -6.11 -11.37
CA PRO A 206 16.56 -5.68 -11.05
C PRO A 206 15.68 -5.35 -12.26
N HIS A 207 14.45 -5.87 -12.29
CA HIS A 207 13.41 -5.44 -13.22
C HIS A 207 12.96 -4.01 -12.92
N ALA A 208 12.39 -3.35 -13.92
CA ALA A 208 11.91 -1.98 -13.76
C ALA A 208 10.80 -1.87 -12.71
N HIS A 209 10.83 -0.79 -11.93
CA HIS A 209 9.86 -0.44 -10.88
C HIS A 209 9.76 -1.40 -9.68
N GLU A 210 10.42 -2.56 -9.74
CA GLU A 210 10.38 -3.59 -8.71
C GLU A 210 10.82 -3.05 -7.33
N LEU A 211 10.16 -3.52 -6.26
CA LEU A 211 10.57 -3.24 -4.88
C LEU A 211 11.43 -4.36 -4.31
N ARG A 212 12.45 -3.97 -3.54
CA ARG A 212 13.35 -4.88 -2.82
C ARG A 212 13.56 -4.40 -1.39
N PHE A 213 13.83 -5.32 -0.48
CA PHE A 213 14.20 -4.97 0.90
C PHE A 213 15.63 -4.42 0.94
N VAL A 214 15.86 -3.34 1.69
CA VAL A 214 17.24 -2.87 1.94
C VAL A 214 17.84 -3.68 3.08
N THR A 215 18.94 -4.38 2.79
CA THR A 215 19.62 -5.26 3.77
C THR A 215 20.70 -4.53 4.58
N ASP A 216 21.05 -3.31 4.19
CA ASP A 216 21.90 -2.45 5.03
C ASP A 216 21.09 -1.88 6.21
N THR A 217 21.66 -1.94 7.42
CA THR A 217 21.08 -1.29 8.60
C THR A 217 21.01 0.23 8.42
N TRP A 218 20.05 0.89 9.08
CA TRP A 218 19.99 2.36 9.08
C TRP A 218 21.29 3.01 9.58
N ALA A 219 21.97 2.42 10.57
CA ALA A 219 23.27 2.91 11.04
C ALA A 219 24.34 2.90 9.92
N SER A 220 24.33 1.88 9.06
CA SER A 220 25.23 1.78 7.89
C SER A 220 24.89 2.83 6.83
N VAL A 221 23.60 3.05 6.57
CA VAL A 221 23.12 4.06 5.60
C VAL A 221 23.46 5.47 6.10
N SER A 222 23.03 5.82 7.30
CA SER A 222 23.28 7.15 7.90
C SER A 222 24.75 7.46 8.11
N GLY A 223 25.58 6.47 8.46
CA GLY A 223 27.03 6.63 8.55
C GLY A 223 27.65 7.01 7.20
N ARG A 224 27.17 6.41 6.10
CA ARG A 224 27.62 6.75 4.74
C ARG A 224 27.08 8.09 4.25
N MET A 225 25.86 8.45 4.65
CA MET A 225 25.32 9.79 4.44
C MET A 225 26.22 10.85 5.09
N ALA A 226 26.60 10.65 6.36
CA ALA A 226 27.43 11.58 7.12
C ALA A 226 28.86 11.67 6.57
N ALA A 227 29.42 10.56 6.09
CA ALA A 227 30.75 10.51 5.48
C ALA A 227 30.80 11.01 4.03
N ALA A 228 29.66 11.45 3.47
CA ALA A 228 29.53 11.82 2.06
C ALA A 228 30.01 10.72 1.09
N GLY A 229 29.84 9.46 1.46
CA GLY A 229 30.23 8.30 0.64
C GLY A 229 29.31 8.11 -0.58
N ASN A 230 29.58 7.05 -1.36
CA ASN A 230 28.70 6.65 -2.46
C ASN A 230 27.27 6.39 -1.95
N ALA A 231 26.31 6.92 -2.71
CA ALA A 231 24.89 6.70 -2.48
C ALA A 231 24.48 5.36 -3.09
N GLU A 232 24.66 4.31 -2.30
CA GLU A 232 24.35 2.95 -2.71
C GLU A 232 23.93 2.10 -1.51
N VAL A 233 23.06 1.13 -1.70
CA VAL A 233 22.58 0.22 -0.64
C VAL A 233 22.63 -1.22 -1.11
N ARG A 234 22.76 -2.17 -0.18
CA ARG A 234 22.50 -3.58 -0.46
C ARG A 234 21.01 -3.85 -0.42
N ILE A 235 20.57 -4.75 -1.28
CA ILE A 235 19.18 -5.16 -1.43
C ILE A 235 19.05 -6.69 -1.35
N SER A 236 17.87 -7.19 -1.01
CA SER A 236 17.58 -8.63 -1.02
C SER A 236 17.73 -9.21 -2.44
N GLY A 237 18.20 -10.45 -2.55
CA GLY A 237 18.35 -11.15 -3.83
C GLY A 237 19.48 -10.61 -4.75
N ALA A 238 20.37 -9.74 -4.26
CA ALA A 238 21.51 -9.24 -5.04
C ALA A 238 22.82 -9.20 -4.25
N ASP A 239 23.91 -9.61 -4.90
CA ASP A 239 25.25 -9.63 -4.30
C ASP A 239 25.90 -8.23 -4.23
N ASP A 240 25.52 -7.34 -5.15
CA ASP A 240 26.10 -6.02 -5.30
C ASP A 240 25.25 -4.88 -4.71
N ARG A 241 25.91 -3.76 -4.44
CA ARG A 241 25.25 -2.52 -4.01
C ARG A 241 24.56 -1.85 -5.20
N ARG A 242 23.37 -1.30 -4.97
CA ARG A 242 22.57 -0.57 -5.96
C ARG A 242 22.57 0.92 -5.70
N ASN A 243 22.64 1.71 -6.77
CA ASN A 243 22.65 3.16 -6.70
C ASN A 243 21.35 3.71 -6.07
N VAL A 244 21.48 4.85 -5.41
CA VAL A 244 20.38 5.62 -4.84
C VAL A 244 20.48 7.05 -5.35
N HIS A 245 19.44 7.51 -6.06
CA HIS A 245 19.34 8.87 -6.60
C HIS A 245 18.28 9.69 -5.86
N TYR A 246 17.26 9.00 -5.35
CA TYR A 246 16.16 9.55 -4.58
C TYR A 246 16.00 8.86 -3.23
N ALA A 247 15.55 9.62 -2.23
CA ALA A 247 14.96 9.10 -1.01
C ALA A 247 13.57 9.71 -0.84
N PHE A 248 12.53 8.89 -0.94
CA PHE A 248 11.14 9.27 -0.70
C PHE A 248 10.77 8.94 0.75
N VAL A 249 10.30 9.97 1.46
CA VAL A 249 10.11 9.93 2.91
C VAL A 249 8.68 10.35 3.27
N PRO A 250 7.98 9.64 4.18
CA PRO A 250 6.61 10.00 4.54
C PRO A 250 6.55 11.40 5.17
N GLU A 251 5.73 12.30 4.62
CA GLU A 251 5.67 13.70 5.05
C GLU A 251 5.23 13.86 6.50
N GLY A 252 4.31 13.00 6.96
CA GLY A 252 3.81 12.99 8.35
C GLY A 252 4.82 12.47 9.37
N ALA A 253 5.94 11.89 8.94
CA ALA A 253 6.94 11.28 9.81
C ALA A 253 8.10 12.24 10.10
N ALA A 254 7.89 13.20 11.00
CA ALA A 254 8.86 14.26 11.30
C ALA A 254 10.29 13.74 11.61
N GLY A 255 10.42 12.63 12.35
CA GLY A 255 11.72 12.00 12.62
C GLY A 255 12.43 11.50 11.36
N ALA A 256 11.70 10.90 10.42
CA ALA A 256 12.27 10.41 9.16
C ALA A 256 12.60 11.57 8.21
N VAL A 257 11.72 12.57 8.13
CA VAL A 257 11.95 13.81 7.37
C VAL A 257 13.24 14.49 7.86
N ALA A 258 13.43 14.62 9.18
CA ALA A 258 14.63 15.18 9.76
C ALA A 258 15.89 14.34 9.49
N ALA A 259 15.78 13.01 9.55
CA ALA A 259 16.89 12.08 9.33
C ALA A 259 17.46 12.18 7.90
N PHE A 260 16.60 12.39 6.90
CA PHE A 260 17.01 12.57 5.51
C PHE A 260 17.20 14.04 5.10
N GLY A 261 16.59 14.99 5.82
CA GLY A 261 16.43 16.36 5.35
C GLY A 261 15.54 16.43 4.11
N ALA A 262 14.44 15.67 4.09
CA ALA A 262 13.52 15.61 2.97
C ALA A 262 12.69 16.90 2.85
N VAL A 263 12.33 17.27 1.62
CA VAL A 263 11.55 18.48 1.33
C VAL A 263 10.36 18.17 0.42
N PRO A 264 9.26 18.94 0.50
CA PRO A 264 8.15 18.77 -0.44
C PRO A 264 8.56 19.15 -1.86
N LEU A 265 7.99 18.45 -2.84
CA LEU A 265 8.10 18.81 -4.25
C LEU A 265 7.10 19.92 -4.59
N THR A 266 7.56 20.96 -5.27
CA THR A 266 6.74 22.09 -5.73
C THR A 266 7.20 22.52 -7.12
N PHE A 267 6.36 23.23 -7.87
CA PHE A 267 6.77 23.78 -9.17
C PHE A 267 8.03 24.64 -9.07
N ALA A 268 8.16 25.43 -7.99
CA ALA A 268 9.29 26.32 -7.77
C ALA A 268 10.63 25.58 -7.52
N ASN A 269 10.60 24.37 -6.96
CA ASN A 269 11.82 23.60 -6.68
C ASN A 269 12.01 22.37 -7.58
N ALA A 270 11.03 22.04 -8.42
CA ALA A 270 11.00 20.88 -9.32
C ALA A 270 12.32 20.70 -10.09
N SER A 271 12.81 21.77 -10.72
CA SER A 271 14.06 21.76 -11.49
C SER A 271 15.29 21.34 -10.67
N ALA A 272 15.34 21.75 -9.40
CA ALA A 272 16.43 21.41 -8.49
C ALA A 272 16.28 20.00 -7.90
N GLN A 273 15.06 19.45 -7.89
CA GLN A 273 14.74 18.14 -7.37
C GLN A 273 14.82 17.01 -8.40
N ALA A 274 14.88 17.33 -9.69
CA ALA A 274 15.26 16.37 -10.71
C ALA A 274 16.69 15.87 -10.46
N SER A 275 16.88 14.55 -10.40
CA SER A 275 18.16 13.88 -10.22
C SER A 275 19.08 14.16 -11.41
N ARG A 276 18.52 14.17 -12.62
CA ARG A 276 19.23 14.35 -13.90
C ARG A 276 20.35 13.34 -14.12
N VAL A 277 20.22 12.16 -13.52
CA VAL A 277 21.22 11.09 -13.61
C VAL A 277 20.57 9.83 -14.14
N ASP A 278 21.35 9.07 -14.91
CA ASP A 278 21.00 7.75 -15.42
C ASP A 278 21.21 6.68 -14.33
N ASN A 279 20.52 5.55 -14.44
CA ASN A 279 20.49 4.44 -13.49
C ASN A 279 21.88 3.88 -13.15
N GLY A 280 22.83 3.91 -14.10
CA GLY A 280 24.21 3.46 -13.94
C GLY A 280 25.13 4.48 -13.27
N THR A 281 24.69 5.73 -13.14
CA THR A 281 25.51 6.83 -12.64
C THR A 281 25.71 6.70 -11.13
N LYS A 282 26.97 6.55 -10.69
CA LYS A 282 27.28 6.60 -9.25
C LYS A 282 27.33 8.05 -8.77
N VAL A 283 26.57 8.35 -7.72
CA VAL A 283 26.60 9.65 -7.03
C VAL A 283 26.98 9.47 -5.55
N THR A 284 27.29 10.57 -4.87
CA THR A 284 27.49 10.56 -3.41
C THR A 284 26.21 10.97 -2.69
N TRP A 285 26.08 10.59 -1.42
CA TRP A 285 24.89 10.92 -0.61
C TRP A 285 24.47 12.40 -0.62
N PRO A 286 25.37 13.39 -0.63
CA PRO A 286 24.99 14.81 -0.78
C PRO A 286 24.29 15.17 -2.09
N LYS A 287 24.36 14.31 -3.12
CA LYS A 287 23.70 14.49 -4.41
C LYS A 287 22.33 13.81 -4.50
N VAL A 288 22.01 12.92 -3.56
CA VAL A 288 20.71 12.26 -3.46
C VAL A 288 19.62 13.30 -3.20
N LYS A 289 18.58 13.27 -4.02
CA LYS A 289 17.38 14.10 -3.86
C LYS A 289 16.50 13.49 -2.77
N ARG A 290 16.01 14.30 -1.83
CA ARG A 290 15.17 13.81 -0.74
C ARG A 290 13.84 14.50 -0.76
N LEU A 291 12.80 13.75 -1.10
CA LEU A 291 11.46 14.26 -1.30
C LEU A 291 10.52 13.67 -0.28
N THR A 292 9.60 14.49 0.23
CA THR A 292 8.48 13.98 1.00
C THR A 292 7.41 13.41 0.08
N TYR A 293 6.69 12.41 0.54
CA TYR A 293 5.47 11.91 -0.08
C TYR A 293 4.30 11.94 0.90
N GLU A 294 3.09 12.12 0.36
CA GLU A 294 1.84 12.11 1.11
C GLU A 294 1.23 10.70 1.14
N LEU A 295 0.46 10.41 2.19
CA LEU A 295 -0.39 9.23 2.25
C LEU A 295 -1.79 9.63 1.78
N GLN A 296 -2.38 8.86 0.86
CA GLN A 296 -3.76 9.03 0.42
C GLN A 296 -4.54 7.76 0.56
N ASP A 297 -5.84 7.86 0.80
CA ASP A 297 -6.71 6.71 0.92
C ASP A 297 -6.82 5.97 -0.41
N LEU A 298 -6.50 4.68 -0.33
CA LEU A 298 -6.78 3.76 -1.41
C LEU A 298 -8.29 3.69 -1.72
N ALA A 299 -9.14 3.92 -0.72
CA ALA A 299 -10.57 3.97 -0.86
C ALA A 299 -11.03 5.02 -1.89
N ASP A 300 -10.28 6.09 -2.11
CA ASP A 300 -10.64 7.15 -3.05
C ASP A 300 -10.50 6.73 -4.52
N VAL A 301 -9.68 5.70 -4.79
CA VAL A 301 -9.48 5.16 -6.14
C VAL A 301 -10.66 4.26 -6.54
N VAL A 302 -11.30 3.57 -5.59
CA VAL A 302 -12.36 2.58 -5.85
C VAL A 302 -13.54 3.13 -6.68
N PRO A 303 -14.15 4.29 -6.34
CA PRO A 303 -15.31 4.81 -7.09
C PRO A 303 -14.98 5.21 -8.52
N THR A 304 -13.70 5.40 -8.85
CA THR A 304 -13.30 5.74 -10.23
C THR A 304 -13.55 4.57 -11.18
N HIS A 305 -13.49 3.33 -10.69
CA HIS A 305 -13.68 2.10 -11.46
C HIS A 305 -15.15 1.67 -11.53
N TRP A 306 -16.02 2.18 -10.64
CA TRP A 306 -17.40 1.70 -10.50
C TRP A 306 -18.25 2.01 -11.74
N SER A 307 -18.99 1.01 -12.23
CA SER A 307 -19.69 1.11 -13.52
C SER A 307 -20.84 2.13 -13.56
N GLN A 308 -21.32 2.55 -12.39
CA GLN A 308 -22.39 3.57 -12.25
C GLN A 308 -21.82 4.93 -11.85
N SER A 309 -20.50 5.05 -11.78
CA SER A 309 -19.81 6.28 -11.44
C SER A 309 -19.85 7.29 -12.58
N ALA A 310 -19.89 8.58 -12.26
CA ALA A 310 -19.69 9.65 -13.25
C ALA A 310 -18.27 9.63 -13.85
N TRP A 311 -17.34 8.89 -13.22
CA TRP A 311 -15.96 8.72 -13.65
C TRP A 311 -15.76 7.61 -14.70
N GLN A 312 -16.84 6.94 -15.14
CA GLN A 312 -16.80 5.89 -16.17
C GLN A 312 -16.07 6.29 -17.46
N ARG A 313 -16.02 7.59 -17.81
CA ARG A 313 -15.34 8.10 -19.01
C ARG A 313 -13.84 7.75 -19.08
N HIS A 314 -13.24 7.29 -17.99
CA HIS A 314 -11.83 6.92 -17.84
C HIS A 314 -11.55 5.41 -17.94
N TRP A 315 -12.59 4.58 -18.02
CA TRP A 315 -12.46 3.13 -18.03
C TRP A 315 -13.28 2.51 -19.15
N LEU A 316 -12.82 1.38 -19.66
CA LEU A 316 -13.43 0.65 -20.75
C LEU A 316 -14.25 -0.53 -20.21
N ALA A 317 -15.46 -0.71 -20.74
CA ALA A 317 -16.36 -1.80 -20.35
C ALA A 317 -15.95 -3.18 -20.89
N ALA A 318 -14.82 -3.27 -21.57
CA ALA A 318 -14.33 -4.50 -22.19
C ALA A 318 -13.81 -5.53 -21.18
N ASP A 319 -13.45 -5.10 -19.97
CA ASP A 319 -13.01 -5.96 -18.88
C ASP A 319 -13.54 -5.48 -17.53
N VAL A 320 -13.98 -6.42 -16.69
CA VAL A 320 -14.75 -6.14 -15.48
C VAL A 320 -14.40 -7.06 -14.32
N VAL A 321 -14.56 -6.54 -13.10
CA VAL A 321 -14.63 -7.33 -11.88
C VAL A 321 -15.95 -7.03 -11.16
N ASP A 322 -16.60 -8.09 -10.67
CA ASP A 322 -17.80 -7.98 -9.87
C ASP A 322 -17.44 -8.20 -8.39
N VAL A 323 -17.90 -7.28 -7.52
CA VAL A 323 -17.70 -7.34 -6.07
C VAL A 323 -19.05 -7.25 -5.37
N ARG A 324 -19.35 -8.21 -4.49
CA ARG A 324 -20.54 -8.19 -3.64
C ARG A 324 -20.31 -7.31 -2.43
N PHE A 325 -20.92 -6.13 -2.43
CA PHE A 325 -20.96 -5.20 -1.31
C PHE A 325 -21.96 -5.67 -0.26
N GLU A 326 -21.45 -5.87 0.95
CA GLU A 326 -22.23 -6.27 2.13
C GLU A 326 -22.69 -5.05 2.91
N THR A 327 -21.89 -3.98 2.86
CA THR A 327 -22.18 -2.69 3.46
C THR A 327 -22.01 -1.58 2.42
N PRO A 328 -22.86 -0.55 2.42
CA PRO A 328 -22.64 0.62 1.55
C PRO A 328 -21.32 1.30 1.87
N ALA A 329 -20.60 1.75 0.86
CA ALA A 329 -19.33 2.45 1.01
C ALA A 329 -19.10 3.40 -0.17
N LEU A 330 -18.57 4.60 0.07
CA LEU A 330 -18.14 5.51 -1.01
C LEU A 330 -19.22 5.85 -2.06
N GLY A 331 -20.49 5.90 -1.63
CA GLY A 331 -21.64 6.10 -2.52
C GLY A 331 -22.10 4.86 -3.28
N ILE A 332 -21.39 3.73 -3.13
CA ILE A 332 -21.71 2.43 -3.71
C ILE A 332 -22.68 1.71 -2.77
N GLY A 333 -23.79 1.21 -3.32
CA GLY A 333 -24.81 0.45 -2.59
C GLY A 333 -24.41 -0.99 -2.31
N THR A 334 -25.26 -1.72 -1.56
CA THR A 334 -25.08 -3.16 -1.33
C THR A 334 -25.43 -3.99 -2.57
N GLY A 335 -25.11 -5.29 -2.52
CA GLY A 335 -25.33 -6.23 -3.62
C GLY A 335 -24.11 -6.37 -4.53
N VAL A 336 -24.26 -7.11 -5.63
CA VAL A 336 -23.18 -7.25 -6.61
C VAL A 336 -23.04 -5.96 -7.41
N GLN A 337 -21.86 -5.37 -7.33
CA GLN A 337 -21.48 -4.13 -7.98
C GLN A 337 -20.37 -4.41 -8.99
N ARG A 338 -20.44 -3.74 -10.14
CA ARG A 338 -19.50 -3.95 -11.24
C ARG A 338 -18.47 -2.84 -11.30
N PHE A 339 -17.23 -3.20 -11.55
CA PHE A 339 -16.10 -2.30 -11.72
C PHE A 339 -15.40 -2.60 -13.04
N TYR A 340 -14.97 -1.55 -13.73
CA TYR A 340 -14.19 -1.65 -14.95
C TYR A 340 -12.72 -1.75 -14.61
N ASN A 341 -12.03 -2.69 -15.26
CA ASN A 341 -10.59 -2.91 -15.03
C ASN A 341 -9.75 -2.29 -16.13
N ARG A 342 -10.24 -2.25 -17.37
CA ARG A 342 -9.40 -1.74 -18.46
C ARG A 342 -9.39 -0.21 -18.44
N SER A 343 -8.22 0.38 -18.25
CA SER A 343 -8.06 1.84 -18.29
C SER A 343 -8.20 2.35 -19.73
N ARG A 344 -8.76 3.56 -19.87
CA ARG A 344 -8.81 4.27 -21.15
C ARG A 344 -7.56 5.13 -21.28
N ASP A 345 -6.98 5.13 -22.48
CA ASP A 345 -5.83 5.96 -22.81
C ASP A 345 -6.03 6.64 -24.17
N ASP A 346 -6.32 7.95 -24.17
CA ASP A 346 -6.58 8.70 -25.40
C ASP A 346 -5.32 8.94 -26.24
N ALA A 347 -4.12 8.66 -25.70
CA ALA A 347 -2.85 8.76 -26.42
C ALA A 347 -2.40 7.43 -27.04
N ALA A 348 -3.04 6.31 -26.69
CA ALA A 348 -2.79 4.99 -27.27
C ALA A 348 -3.65 4.75 -28.52
N SER A 349 -3.11 4.04 -29.51
CA SER A 349 -3.83 3.79 -30.78
C SER A 349 -5.08 2.91 -30.65
N ASP A 350 -5.10 2.03 -29.66
CA ASP A 350 -6.21 1.13 -29.33
C ASP A 350 -7.07 1.65 -28.14
N LEU A 351 -6.81 2.89 -27.71
CA LEU A 351 -7.50 3.61 -26.64
C LEU A 351 -7.38 3.01 -25.24
N THR A 352 -6.33 2.22 -24.99
CA THR A 352 -6.06 1.61 -23.68
C THR A 352 -4.56 1.55 -23.39
N ASP A 353 -4.18 1.51 -22.11
CA ASP A 353 -2.82 1.18 -21.71
C ASP A 353 -2.56 -0.33 -21.59
N GLY A 354 -3.59 -1.16 -21.83
CA GLY A 354 -3.50 -2.61 -21.72
C GLY A 354 -3.33 -3.12 -20.28
N ARG A 355 -3.36 -2.24 -19.27
CA ARG A 355 -3.20 -2.59 -17.86
C ARG A 355 -4.56 -2.77 -17.18
N GLU A 356 -4.51 -3.48 -16.06
CA GLU A 356 -5.70 -3.79 -15.28
C GLU A 356 -5.85 -2.85 -14.08
N GLY A 357 -7.10 -2.47 -13.83
CA GLY A 357 -7.51 -1.62 -12.74
C GLY A 357 -7.31 -2.30 -11.40
N TYR A 358 -7.15 -1.47 -10.38
CA TYR A 358 -6.68 -1.88 -9.06
C TYR A 358 -7.51 -2.99 -8.40
N LEU A 359 -8.83 -3.04 -8.65
CA LEU A 359 -9.73 -4.04 -8.08
C LEU A 359 -9.64 -5.43 -8.74
N SER A 360 -9.04 -5.56 -9.93
CA SER A 360 -8.81 -6.88 -10.56
C SER A 360 -7.70 -7.65 -9.86
N LYS A 361 -6.79 -6.93 -9.20
CA LYS A 361 -5.58 -7.47 -8.63
C LYS A 361 -5.92 -8.35 -7.42
N ALA A 362 -5.59 -9.63 -7.49
CA ALA A 362 -5.90 -10.59 -6.43
C ALA A 362 -5.28 -10.18 -5.08
N TRP A 363 -4.13 -9.51 -5.11
CA TRP A 363 -3.50 -8.95 -3.92
C TRP A 363 -4.31 -7.85 -3.23
N PHE A 364 -5.27 -7.18 -3.88
CA PHE A 364 -6.22 -6.29 -3.18
C PHE A 364 -7.01 -7.03 -2.09
N PHE A 365 -7.21 -8.33 -2.27
CA PHE A 365 -7.86 -9.25 -1.32
C PHE A 365 -6.85 -10.06 -0.49
N GLY A 366 -5.56 -9.68 -0.49
CA GLY A 366 -4.48 -10.44 0.14
C GLY A 366 -4.27 -11.82 -0.51
N ALA A 367 -4.86 -12.06 -1.68
CA ALA A 367 -4.87 -13.36 -2.32
C ALA A 367 -3.73 -13.44 -3.32
N TYR A 368 -2.54 -13.77 -2.84
CA TYR A 368 -1.34 -13.93 -3.64
C TYR A 368 -0.47 -15.03 -3.04
N SER A 369 0.41 -15.59 -3.86
CA SER A 369 1.44 -16.52 -3.38
C SER A 369 2.66 -15.80 -2.84
N ALA A 370 2.99 -16.08 -1.58
CA ALA A 370 4.10 -15.45 -0.91
C ALA A 370 5.38 -16.26 -1.11
N GLU A 371 6.47 -15.58 -1.48
CA GLU A 371 7.75 -16.22 -1.77
C GLU A 371 8.89 -15.66 -0.92
N LEU A 372 9.94 -16.46 -0.73
CA LEU A 372 11.18 -15.97 -0.10
C LEU A 372 12.02 -15.16 -1.08
N ASP A 373 12.13 -15.55 -2.33
CA ASP A 373 12.89 -14.83 -3.33
C ASP A 373 12.24 -15.09 -4.70
N GLU A 374 12.71 -14.39 -5.73
CA GLU A 374 12.23 -14.55 -7.10
C GLU A 374 12.48 -15.98 -7.61
N ASP A 375 11.40 -16.73 -7.89
CA ASP A 375 11.51 -18.10 -8.37
C ASP A 375 11.74 -18.16 -9.89
N THR A 376 11.05 -17.31 -10.67
CA THR A 376 11.27 -17.06 -12.12
C THR A 376 10.54 -15.79 -12.61
N PRO A 377 11.02 -15.09 -13.66
CA PRO A 377 10.43 -13.82 -14.13
C PRO A 377 9.01 -13.91 -14.75
N SER A 378 8.32 -15.05 -14.66
CA SER A 378 7.00 -15.28 -15.27
C SER A 378 5.79 -15.07 -14.35
N GLY A 379 5.98 -14.72 -13.07
CA GLY A 379 4.88 -14.51 -12.13
C GLY A 379 4.50 -15.77 -11.38
N SER A 380 4.32 -15.66 -10.06
CA SER A 380 4.13 -16.79 -9.15
C SER A 380 2.73 -16.94 -8.53
N ASP A 381 1.69 -16.25 -9.02
CA ASP A 381 0.36 -16.34 -8.39
C ASP A 381 -0.35 -17.68 -8.65
N ASP A 382 0.00 -18.68 -7.84
CA ASP A 382 -0.56 -20.02 -7.82
C ASP A 382 -1.61 -20.20 -6.71
N PHE A 383 -1.87 -19.15 -5.91
CA PHE A 383 -2.78 -19.27 -4.78
C PHE A 383 -4.22 -19.54 -5.24
N GLY A 384 -4.68 -18.89 -6.31
CA GLY A 384 -6.00 -19.18 -6.89
C GLY A 384 -7.17 -18.78 -5.98
N GLY A 385 -7.01 -17.70 -5.20
CA GLY A 385 -8.03 -17.24 -4.25
C GLY A 385 -9.39 -16.92 -4.90
N PHE A 386 -9.40 -16.27 -6.08
CA PHE A 386 -10.65 -15.97 -6.79
C PHE A 386 -11.39 -17.24 -7.22
N ALA A 387 -10.67 -18.21 -7.79
CA ALA A 387 -11.21 -19.50 -8.25
C ALA A 387 -11.71 -20.37 -7.09
N GLY A 388 -11.31 -20.06 -5.85
CA GLY A 388 -11.70 -20.82 -4.67
C GLY A 388 -10.83 -22.05 -4.40
N THR A 389 -9.73 -22.20 -5.14
CA THR A 389 -8.75 -23.28 -4.97
C THR A 389 -7.75 -22.94 -3.86
N GLY A 390 -7.49 -21.66 -3.59
CA GLY A 390 -6.57 -21.21 -2.55
C GLY A 390 -7.02 -21.53 -1.13
N LEU A 391 -6.24 -22.35 -0.44
CA LEU A 391 -6.54 -22.85 0.91
C LEU A 391 -5.71 -22.15 1.99
N ASP A 392 -6.37 -21.79 3.09
CA ASP A 392 -5.71 -21.31 4.30
C ASP A 392 -4.98 -22.43 5.07
N SER A 393 -4.29 -22.06 6.16
CA SER A 393 -3.57 -23.00 7.04
C SER A 393 -4.47 -24.08 7.66
N SER A 394 -5.79 -23.90 7.63
CA SER A 394 -6.80 -24.87 8.09
C SER A 394 -7.44 -25.66 6.95
N GLY A 395 -6.93 -25.53 5.71
CA GLY A 395 -7.44 -26.20 4.53
C GLY A 395 -8.77 -25.64 4.00
N ARG A 396 -9.10 -24.38 4.30
CA ARG A 396 -10.36 -23.75 3.90
C ARG A 396 -10.13 -22.67 2.85
N SER A 397 -10.97 -22.63 1.83
CA SER A 397 -10.99 -21.53 0.85
C SER A 397 -11.88 -20.37 1.31
N ARG A 398 -11.80 -19.23 0.61
CA ARG A 398 -12.63 -18.04 0.91
C ARG A 398 -14.12 -18.34 1.01
N GLY A 399 -14.67 -19.09 0.04
CA GLY A 399 -16.09 -19.47 0.02
C GLY A 399 -16.48 -20.41 1.16
N ALA A 400 -15.56 -21.27 1.62
CA ALA A 400 -15.79 -22.11 2.80
C ALA A 400 -15.80 -21.28 4.09
N VAL A 401 -14.89 -20.32 4.24
CA VAL A 401 -14.84 -19.41 5.41
C VAL A 401 -16.00 -18.44 5.41
N SER A 402 -16.37 -17.92 4.24
CA SER A 402 -17.41 -16.92 4.08
C SER A 402 -18.82 -17.54 4.09
N GLY A 403 -18.93 -18.86 3.92
CA GLY A 403 -20.21 -19.58 3.81
C GLY A 403 -20.91 -19.38 2.46
N ASP A 404 -20.19 -18.92 1.44
CA ASP A 404 -20.70 -18.64 0.10
C ASP A 404 -19.81 -19.28 -0.99
N PRO A 405 -19.84 -20.61 -1.17
CA PRO A 405 -19.07 -21.29 -2.21
C PRO A 405 -19.44 -20.84 -3.64
N ALA A 406 -20.64 -20.30 -3.85
CA ALA A 406 -21.08 -19.80 -5.15
C ALA A 406 -20.33 -18.53 -5.59
N SER A 407 -19.60 -17.88 -4.69
CA SER A 407 -18.73 -16.75 -5.01
C SER A 407 -17.50 -17.15 -5.83
N HIS A 408 -17.04 -18.41 -5.73
CA HIS A 408 -15.87 -18.93 -6.44
C HIS A 408 -15.98 -18.75 -7.95
N GLY A 409 -14.98 -18.09 -8.56
CA GLY A 409 -14.96 -17.78 -9.99
C GLY A 409 -16.03 -16.80 -10.49
N ALA A 410 -16.87 -16.27 -9.60
CA ALA A 410 -18.01 -15.41 -9.97
C ALA A 410 -17.85 -13.97 -9.50
N TYR A 411 -17.51 -13.76 -8.23
CA TYR A 411 -17.31 -12.43 -7.65
C TYR A 411 -16.48 -12.51 -6.37
N TRP A 412 -15.82 -11.41 -6.02
CA TRP A 412 -15.26 -11.20 -4.70
C TRP A 412 -16.34 -10.71 -3.74
N ARG A 413 -16.25 -11.05 -2.45
CA ARG A 413 -17.04 -10.34 -1.41
C ARG A 413 -16.21 -9.19 -0.88
N GLN A 414 -16.86 -8.05 -0.61
CA GLN A 414 -16.22 -6.79 -0.19
C GLN A 414 -15.17 -6.99 0.90
N HIS A 415 -15.48 -7.77 1.93
CA HIS A 415 -14.62 -7.96 3.09
C HIS A 415 -13.84 -9.28 3.07
N GLU A 416 -13.73 -9.95 1.91
CA GLU A 416 -12.76 -11.02 1.78
C GLU A 416 -11.35 -10.43 1.83
N TYR A 417 -10.53 -11.01 2.69
CA TYR A 417 -9.11 -10.72 2.79
C TYR A 417 -8.38 -11.93 3.37
N PHE A 418 -7.28 -12.32 2.74
CA PHE A 418 -6.39 -13.34 3.27
C PHE A 418 -5.21 -12.66 3.97
N VAL A 419 -4.97 -13.00 5.24
CA VAL A 419 -3.85 -12.48 6.02
C VAL A 419 -2.77 -13.55 6.08
N HIS A 420 -1.60 -13.26 5.50
CA HIS A 420 -0.43 -14.13 5.64
C HIS A 420 0.17 -14.05 7.04
N SER A 421 0.52 -15.20 7.57
CA SER A 421 1.15 -15.33 8.90
C SER A 421 2.63 -14.93 8.88
N GLY A 422 3.27 -15.00 7.70
CA GLY A 422 4.72 -14.90 7.52
C GLY A 422 5.35 -16.20 7.03
N GLY A 423 4.67 -17.33 7.14
CA GLY A 423 5.16 -18.61 6.60
C GLY A 423 5.08 -18.65 5.07
N ILE A 424 6.00 -19.40 4.47
CA ILE A 424 6.07 -19.68 3.04
C ILE A 424 5.72 -21.15 2.84
N ASP A 425 4.85 -21.42 1.88
CA ASP A 425 4.41 -22.76 1.52
C ASP A 425 4.43 -22.89 -0.01
N ASP A 426 5.46 -23.55 -0.53
CA ASP A 426 5.67 -23.71 -1.98
C ASP A 426 4.69 -24.73 -2.62
N SER A 427 3.66 -25.18 -1.88
CA SER A 427 2.66 -26.09 -2.43
C SER A 427 1.56 -25.34 -3.17
N THR A 428 1.20 -25.85 -4.36
CA THR A 428 0.21 -25.22 -5.23
C THR A 428 -1.11 -24.94 -4.52
N SER A 429 -1.60 -23.71 -4.65
CA SER A 429 -2.88 -23.24 -4.08
C SER A 429 -2.99 -23.36 -2.56
N ARG A 430 -1.89 -23.23 -1.83
CA ARG A 430 -1.88 -23.17 -0.36
C ARG A 430 -0.99 -22.05 0.11
N GLU A 431 -1.45 -21.34 1.14
CA GLU A 431 -0.68 -20.25 1.75
C GLU A 431 -0.74 -20.34 3.26
N VAL A 432 0.36 -19.98 3.93
CA VAL A 432 0.43 -19.96 5.39
C VAL A 432 -0.22 -18.68 5.92
N GLY A 433 -1.53 -18.71 6.04
CA GLY A 433 -2.32 -17.61 6.56
C GLY A 433 -3.73 -18.03 6.90
N VAL A 434 -4.62 -17.04 7.01
CA VAL A 434 -6.04 -17.23 7.27
C VAL A 434 -6.89 -16.30 6.41
N TRP A 435 -7.97 -16.83 5.85
CA TRP A 435 -9.07 -15.99 5.36
C TRP A 435 -9.79 -15.39 6.56
N LEU A 436 -9.98 -14.07 6.57
CA LEU A 436 -10.70 -13.42 7.66
C LEU A 436 -12.19 -13.82 7.64
N PRO A 437 -12.78 -14.15 8.80
CA PRO A 437 -14.15 -14.65 8.88
C PRO A 437 -15.18 -13.53 8.69
N PRO A 438 -16.41 -13.82 8.22
CA PRO A 438 -17.46 -12.82 8.07
C PRO A 438 -17.66 -11.95 9.32
N GLY A 439 -17.74 -10.63 9.11
CA GLY A 439 -17.94 -9.67 10.18
C GLY A 439 -16.67 -9.24 10.92
N TRP A 440 -15.49 -9.75 10.54
CA TRP A 440 -14.21 -9.32 11.14
C TRP A 440 -14.03 -7.80 11.14
N GLN A 441 -14.52 -7.13 10.10
CA GLN A 441 -14.40 -5.70 9.87
C GLN A 441 -15.31 -4.84 10.75
N LEU A 442 -16.25 -5.46 11.48
CA LEU A 442 -17.21 -4.73 12.30
C LEU A 442 -16.52 -4.19 13.55
N ALA A 443 -16.81 -2.94 13.90
CA ALA A 443 -16.29 -2.32 15.13
C ALA A 443 -16.64 -3.13 16.40
N ALA A 444 -17.79 -3.82 16.42
CA ALA A 444 -18.21 -4.70 17.51
C ALA A 444 -17.29 -5.94 17.69
N ASN A 445 -16.61 -6.36 16.62
CA ASN A 445 -15.62 -7.43 16.61
C ASN A 445 -14.18 -6.88 16.69
N GLY A 446 -14.07 -5.58 16.93
CA GLY A 446 -12.80 -4.87 17.06
C GLY A 446 -12.04 -4.70 15.76
N GLY A 447 -12.72 -4.73 14.60
CA GLY A 447 -12.07 -4.57 13.30
C GLY A 447 -12.53 -3.36 12.49
N PHE A 448 -11.90 -3.20 11.33
CA PHE A 448 -12.07 -2.10 10.38
C PHE A 448 -11.46 -2.49 9.02
N ASP A 449 -12.11 -2.17 7.91
CA ASP A 449 -11.60 -2.41 6.56
C ASP A 449 -11.41 -1.09 5.82
N GLY A 450 -10.21 -0.54 5.89
CA GLY A 450 -9.84 0.75 5.30
C GLY A 450 -9.75 0.74 3.78
N ARG A 451 -9.89 -0.42 3.12
CA ARG A 451 -9.97 -0.47 1.65
C ARG A 451 -11.24 0.20 1.12
N TRP A 452 -12.27 0.32 1.96
CA TRP A 452 -13.59 0.83 1.59
C TRP A 452 -14.02 2.07 2.38
N GLN A 453 -13.16 2.57 3.27
CA GLN A 453 -13.47 3.70 4.14
C GLN A 453 -12.28 4.65 4.18
N PRO A 454 -12.46 5.93 3.83
CA PRO A 454 -11.38 6.90 3.87
C PRO A 454 -10.98 7.18 5.32
N LEU A 455 -9.68 7.36 5.53
CA LEU A 455 -9.06 7.75 6.79
C LEU A 455 -8.58 9.19 6.74
N PHE A 456 -8.06 9.66 5.62
CA PHE A 456 -7.52 10.99 5.42
C PHE A 456 -8.59 11.91 4.79
N ASP A 457 -8.53 13.21 5.08
CA ASP A 457 -9.36 14.18 4.35
C ASP A 457 -8.58 14.58 3.10
N ASP A 458 -8.61 13.71 2.10
CA ASP A 458 -7.87 13.87 0.85
C ASP A 458 -8.59 14.78 -0.15
N ARG A 459 -9.72 15.37 0.26
CA ARG A 459 -10.39 16.38 -0.53
C ARG A 459 -9.39 17.50 -0.75
N PRO A 460 -9.00 17.76 -2.01
CA PRO A 460 -8.27 18.97 -2.28
C PRO A 460 -9.17 20.12 -1.83
N ASP A 461 -8.69 20.93 -0.89
CA ASP A 461 -9.39 22.13 -0.44
C ASP A 461 -10.03 22.87 -1.63
N ALA A 462 -11.21 23.44 -1.34
CA ALA A 462 -11.75 24.68 -1.90
C ALA A 462 -10.95 25.40 -3.02
#